data_AF-A0A7J3ME16-F1
#
_entry.id   AF-A0A7J3ME16-F1
#
_cell.length_a   1.000
_cell.length_b   1.000
_cell.length_c   1.000
_cell.angle_alpha   90.00
_cell.angle_beta   90.00
_cell.angle_gamma   90.00
#
_symmetry.space_group_name_H-M   'P 1'
#
loop_
_entity.id
_entity.type
_entity.pdbx_description
1 polymer ?
#
loop_
_entity_poly.entity_id
_entity_poly.type
_entity_poly.pdbx_seq_one_letter_code
_entity_poly.pdbx_strand_id
1 'polypeptide(L)'
;MSIKPLIEPESVAVVGASRNPAKLGAIVLRNLINLGFNGRIYPVNPNANEIMGLKAYPSVKSIPDNVDLAVIVVPAPQVLDVVRDCVEKKVKGIVIISSGFKDIGDKGAVIEEQIVELARKAGIRIFGPNTTGLLNTSKKLATTFVPLFELRKGNVSIIAQTGLFAGAMLEWLATSQKFGVSKVIGLGNKCDVDDAEALEYLGIDPETHVILMYVEGVKDGRRFIEAARQVVGRKPIIILKSGRTEAGAKAALTHTGSLTGSSQIFNAVCRQLGLIQVLSFEEMVDLAKAFTFLPLPRGNRVAIASITGAGSVLAADSCIEHGLTIAQLSNKSIEIIQSHLPPWSKASHPIDLEPLVENMNKAIEAYRLALNTALSDGNVDSMLAVLLASHEYWRDSKFWVDEEELRKTFIELKRTYPEKPLVIHLMGGKPAVDRWTEILEETGIPVYSSIERGIKALATLASYAKTKVAYTVQ
;
A
#
# COMPACT_ATOMS: atom_id res chain seq x y z
N MET A 1 21.23 -15.23 -3.61
CA MET A 1 21.98 -14.23 -2.81
C MET A 1 20.97 -13.25 -2.23
N SER A 2 21.17 -12.76 -1.00
CA SER A 2 20.20 -11.82 -0.39
C SER A 2 20.20 -10.47 -1.10
N ILE A 3 19.01 -9.88 -1.30
CA ILE A 3 18.83 -8.51 -1.80
C ILE A 3 18.89 -7.45 -0.70
N LYS A 4 19.02 -7.88 0.57
CA LYS A 4 19.10 -6.99 1.74
C LYS A 4 20.16 -5.89 1.62
N PRO A 5 21.39 -6.13 1.11
CA PRO A 5 22.40 -5.08 0.97
C PRO A 5 21.98 -3.90 0.09
N LEU A 6 21.01 -4.09 -0.82
CA LEU A 6 20.51 -3.06 -1.71
C LEU A 6 19.42 -2.20 -1.05
N ILE A 7 18.74 -2.75 -0.03
CA ILE A 7 17.58 -2.13 0.64
C ILE A 7 17.97 -1.57 2.01
N GLU A 8 19.05 -2.07 2.61
CA GLU A 8 19.56 -1.67 3.92
C GLU A 8 21.08 -1.39 3.88
N PRO A 9 21.59 -0.52 2.99
CA PRO A 9 23.01 -0.18 2.92
C PRO A 9 23.43 0.75 4.07
N GLU A 10 24.71 0.73 4.41
CA GLU A 10 25.35 1.70 5.33
C GLU A 10 26.12 2.79 4.59
N SER A 11 26.34 2.63 3.29
CA SER A 11 26.92 3.65 2.43
C SER A 11 26.37 3.63 1.01
N VAL A 12 26.15 4.81 0.44
CA VAL A 12 25.54 5.00 -0.89
C VAL A 12 26.41 5.93 -1.74
N ALA A 13 26.85 5.45 -2.90
CA ALA A 13 27.45 6.28 -3.93
C ALA A 13 26.39 6.67 -4.97
N VAL A 14 26.23 7.97 -5.25
CA VAL A 14 25.28 8.48 -6.25
C VAL A 14 26.06 8.90 -7.50
N VAL A 15 26.09 8.03 -8.50
CA VAL A 15 26.80 8.25 -9.77
C VAL A 15 25.92 9.02 -10.73
N GLY A 16 26.40 10.18 -11.19
CA GLY A 16 25.58 11.15 -11.91
C GLY A 16 24.97 12.23 -11.00
N ALA A 17 25.40 12.30 -9.73
CA ALA A 17 25.12 13.45 -8.86
C ALA A 17 25.54 14.75 -9.56
N SER A 18 24.81 15.85 -9.31
CA SER A 18 25.00 17.09 -10.08
C SER A 18 24.73 18.34 -9.24
N ARG A 19 25.44 19.43 -9.54
CA ARG A 19 25.15 20.78 -9.01
C ARG A 19 23.91 21.40 -9.64
N ASN A 20 23.54 20.98 -10.85
CA ASN A 20 22.28 21.38 -11.48
C ASN A 20 21.12 20.63 -10.79
N PRO A 21 20.19 21.34 -10.10
CA PRO A 21 19.14 20.74 -9.30
C PRO A 21 18.02 20.06 -10.13
N ALA A 22 17.96 20.29 -11.43
CA ALA A 22 16.99 19.68 -12.34
C ALA A 22 17.41 18.27 -12.83
N LYS A 23 18.68 17.89 -12.67
CA LYS A 23 19.15 16.55 -13.07
C LYS A 23 18.69 15.50 -12.07
N LEU A 24 18.25 14.33 -12.57
CA LEU A 24 17.75 13.24 -11.73
C LEU A 24 18.74 12.83 -10.63
N GLY A 25 20.05 12.76 -10.92
CA GLY A 25 21.06 12.43 -9.91
C GLY A 25 21.19 13.48 -8.79
N ALA A 26 20.86 14.75 -9.05
CA ALA A 26 20.75 15.77 -8.00
C ALA A 26 19.48 15.56 -7.14
N ILE A 27 18.37 15.11 -7.75
CA ILE A 27 17.13 14.81 -7.03
C ILE A 27 17.32 13.59 -6.11
N VAL A 28 17.94 12.52 -6.61
CA VAL A 28 18.29 11.33 -5.81
C VAL A 28 19.13 11.72 -4.61
N LEU A 29 20.20 12.49 -4.83
CA LEU A 29 21.07 12.95 -3.74
C LEU A 29 20.29 13.79 -2.71
N ARG A 30 19.47 14.75 -3.18
CA ARG A 30 18.64 15.59 -2.31
C ARG A 30 17.64 14.77 -1.51
N ASN A 31 16.97 13.80 -2.12
CA ASN A 31 16.02 12.93 -1.43
C ASN A 31 16.70 12.13 -0.32
N LEU A 32 17.88 11.57 -0.60
CA LEU A 32 18.66 10.81 0.38
C LEU A 32 19.09 11.67 1.59
N ILE A 33 19.53 12.91 1.33
CA ILE A 33 19.89 13.89 2.36
C ILE A 33 18.65 14.32 3.16
N ASN A 34 17.57 14.72 2.48
CA ASN A 34 16.37 15.27 3.11
C ASN A 34 15.61 14.22 3.93
N LEU A 35 15.60 12.96 3.49
CA LEU A 35 15.05 11.86 4.27
C LEU A 35 15.89 11.56 5.53
N GLY A 36 17.13 12.06 5.57
CA GLY A 36 18.04 11.93 6.71
C GLY A 36 18.73 10.58 6.78
N PHE A 37 19.19 10.04 5.64
CA PHE A 37 19.90 8.76 5.59
C PHE A 37 21.05 8.72 6.62
N ASN A 38 21.06 7.70 7.48
CA ASN A 38 22.02 7.62 8.59
C ASN A 38 23.41 7.13 8.15
N GLY A 39 23.53 6.60 6.94
CA GLY A 39 24.78 6.08 6.39
C GLY A 39 25.62 7.14 5.67
N ARG A 40 26.76 6.73 5.11
CA ARG A 40 27.65 7.63 4.37
C ARG A 40 27.14 7.85 2.94
N ILE A 41 27.15 9.10 2.49
CA ILE A 41 26.71 9.49 1.14
C ILE A 41 27.91 9.99 0.34
N TYR A 42 28.13 9.43 -0.84
CA TYR A 42 29.22 9.80 -1.75
C TYR A 42 28.68 10.26 -3.11
N PRO A 43 28.60 11.58 -3.38
CA PRO A 43 28.32 12.08 -4.72
C PRO A 43 29.47 11.70 -5.67
N VAL A 44 29.14 11.15 -6.85
CA VAL A 44 30.14 10.81 -7.87
C VAL A 44 29.86 11.62 -9.14
N ASN A 45 30.81 12.51 -9.46
CA ASN A 45 30.81 13.40 -10.62
C ASN A 45 32.25 13.80 -11.00
N PRO A 46 32.71 13.56 -12.24
CA PRO A 46 34.09 13.88 -12.67
C PRO A 46 34.42 15.37 -12.71
N ASN A 47 33.41 16.25 -12.73
CA ASN A 47 33.54 17.69 -12.93
C ASN A 47 33.20 18.51 -11.67
N ALA A 48 33.10 17.88 -10.51
CA ALA A 48 32.78 18.54 -9.25
C ALA A 48 33.61 17.96 -8.10
N ASN A 49 34.15 18.85 -7.25
CA ASN A 49 34.83 18.47 -6.01
C ASN A 49 33.87 18.43 -4.80
N GLU A 50 32.72 19.10 -4.91
CA GLU A 50 31.68 19.16 -3.87
C GLU A 50 30.28 19.30 -4.50
N ILE A 51 29.28 18.64 -3.92
CA ILE A 51 27.85 18.76 -4.29
C ILE A 51 27.02 18.71 -3.01
N MET A 52 26.15 19.70 -2.78
CA MET A 52 25.27 19.80 -1.61
C MET A 52 26.02 19.70 -0.26
N GLY A 53 27.21 20.33 -0.18
CA GLY A 53 28.05 20.31 1.03
C GLY A 53 28.79 18.99 1.27
N LEU A 54 28.67 18.01 0.37
CA LEU A 54 29.35 16.72 0.45
C LEU A 54 30.50 16.67 -0.57
N LYS A 55 31.66 16.15 -0.13
CA LYS A 55 32.81 15.90 -1.01
C LYS A 55 32.40 14.96 -2.14
N ALA A 56 32.62 15.41 -3.38
CA ALA A 56 32.35 14.63 -4.57
C ALA A 56 33.62 13.94 -5.09
N TYR A 57 33.43 12.79 -5.72
CA TYR A 57 34.50 11.94 -6.24
C TYR A 57 34.35 11.76 -7.76
N PRO A 58 35.46 11.67 -8.53
CA PRO A 58 35.36 11.55 -9.98
C PRO A 58 34.84 10.18 -10.46
N SER A 59 35.02 9.13 -9.66
CA SER A 59 34.55 7.76 -9.94
C SER A 59 34.24 7.00 -8.64
N VAL A 60 33.48 5.91 -8.73
CA VAL A 60 33.16 5.06 -7.56
C VAL A 60 34.43 4.48 -6.92
N LYS A 61 35.41 4.07 -7.74
CA LYS A 61 36.68 3.52 -7.25
C LYS A 61 37.59 4.52 -6.54
N SER A 62 37.41 5.81 -6.80
CA SER A 62 38.19 6.88 -6.13
C SER A 62 37.70 7.21 -4.72
N ILE A 63 36.56 6.66 -4.29
CA ILE A 63 36.08 6.78 -2.91
C ILE A 63 37.05 5.97 -2.02
N PRO A 64 37.61 6.52 -0.93
CA PRO A 64 38.55 5.78 -0.08
C PRO A 64 37.85 4.66 0.72
N ASP A 65 36.63 4.92 1.18
CA ASP A 65 35.87 4.02 2.05
C ASP A 65 35.15 2.91 1.27
N ASN A 66 34.61 1.91 1.98
CA ASN A 66 33.74 0.89 1.41
C ASN A 66 32.37 1.46 0.99
N VAL A 67 31.89 1.01 -0.17
CA VAL A 67 30.60 1.41 -0.75
C VAL A 67 29.67 0.19 -0.79
N ASP A 68 28.54 0.26 -0.08
CA ASP A 68 27.57 -0.83 -0.08
C ASP A 68 26.69 -0.80 -1.34
N LEU A 69 26.15 0.39 -1.67
CA LEU A 69 25.23 0.57 -2.78
C LEU A 69 25.71 1.65 -3.74
N ALA A 70 25.72 1.35 -5.04
CA ALA A 70 25.88 2.36 -6.08
C ALA A 70 24.55 2.64 -6.78
N VAL A 71 24.10 3.89 -6.79
CA VAL A 71 22.93 4.37 -7.53
C VAL A 71 23.41 5.07 -8.79
N ILE A 72 23.12 4.47 -9.95
CA ILE A 72 23.64 4.90 -11.25
C ILE A 72 22.57 5.69 -12.00
N VAL A 73 22.87 6.96 -12.27
CA VAL A 73 21.98 7.93 -12.93
C VAL A 73 22.74 8.67 -14.05
N VAL A 74 23.41 7.91 -14.91
CA VAL A 74 24.17 8.41 -16.08
C VAL A 74 23.59 7.85 -17.38
N PRO A 75 23.82 8.48 -18.55
CA PRO A 75 23.31 7.96 -19.83
C PRO A 75 23.69 6.49 -20.07
N ALA A 76 22.80 5.71 -20.67
CA ALA A 76 22.97 4.26 -20.87
C ALA A 76 24.35 3.82 -21.40
N PRO A 77 24.96 4.50 -22.40
CA PRO A 77 26.28 4.12 -22.90
C PRO A 77 27.41 4.14 -21.86
N GLN A 78 27.26 4.92 -20.78
CA GLN A 78 28.26 5.06 -19.72
C GLN A 78 28.05 4.06 -18.58
N VAL A 79 26.89 3.40 -18.51
CA VAL A 79 26.53 2.55 -17.36
C VAL A 79 27.45 1.34 -17.23
N LEU A 80 27.85 0.71 -18.35
CA LEU A 80 28.74 -0.44 -18.31
C LEU A 80 30.11 -0.10 -17.68
N ASP A 81 30.67 1.07 -18.00
CA ASP A 81 31.93 1.54 -17.41
C ASP A 81 31.79 1.82 -15.91
N VAL A 82 30.68 2.42 -15.49
CA VAL A 82 30.39 2.62 -14.06
C VAL A 82 30.25 1.29 -13.34
N VAL A 83 29.63 0.28 -13.96
CA VAL A 83 29.53 -1.07 -13.39
C VAL A 83 30.91 -1.72 -13.26
N ARG A 84 31.83 -1.51 -14.21
CA ARG A 84 33.23 -1.96 -14.07
C ARG A 84 33.92 -1.32 -12.86
N ASP A 85 33.76 -0.01 -12.68
CA ASP A 85 34.29 0.69 -11.50
C ASP A 85 33.67 0.15 -10.20
N CYS A 86 32.38 -0.19 -10.21
CA CYS A 86 31.68 -0.79 -9.08
C CYS A 86 32.23 -2.19 -8.74
N VAL A 87 32.53 -3.01 -9.76
CA VAL A 87 33.17 -4.32 -9.59
C VAL A 87 34.56 -4.17 -8.99
N GLU A 88 35.37 -3.25 -9.52
CA GLU A 88 36.71 -2.96 -8.99
C GLU A 88 36.65 -2.50 -7.52
N LYS A 89 35.66 -1.66 -7.19
CA LYS A 89 35.40 -1.18 -5.82
C LYS A 89 34.75 -2.22 -4.91
N LYS A 90 34.32 -3.37 -5.45
CA LYS A 90 33.59 -4.44 -4.74
C LYS A 90 32.33 -3.94 -4.04
N VAL A 91 31.53 -3.13 -4.73
CA VAL A 91 30.23 -2.70 -4.17
C VAL A 91 29.33 -3.92 -3.93
N LYS A 92 28.47 -3.87 -2.91
CA LYS A 92 27.60 -5.00 -2.56
C LYS A 92 26.36 -5.09 -3.45
N GLY A 93 25.93 -3.96 -4.04
CA GLY A 93 24.79 -3.93 -4.94
C GLY A 93 24.68 -2.64 -5.74
N ILE A 94 23.85 -2.68 -6.79
CA ILE A 94 23.69 -1.60 -7.75
C ILE A 94 22.19 -1.33 -8.00
N VAL A 95 21.81 -0.05 -8.06
CA VAL A 95 20.50 0.40 -8.57
C VAL A 95 20.77 1.20 -9.84
N ILE A 96 20.21 0.77 -10.98
CA ILE A 96 20.38 1.48 -12.26
C ILE A 96 19.08 2.22 -12.58
N ILE A 97 19.09 3.54 -12.38
CA ILE A 97 17.93 4.39 -12.66
C ILE A 97 17.73 4.58 -14.17
N SER A 98 18.83 4.63 -14.92
CA SER A 98 18.85 4.96 -16.35
C SER A 98 17.99 4.01 -17.20
N SER A 99 17.28 4.57 -18.18
CA SER A 99 16.59 3.86 -19.26
C SER A 99 17.47 3.73 -20.50
N GLY A 100 16.97 3.09 -21.57
CA GLY A 100 17.71 2.89 -22.82
C GLY A 100 18.37 1.51 -22.94
N PHE A 101 17.79 0.50 -22.30
CA PHE A 101 18.25 -0.87 -22.29
C PHE A 101 17.26 -1.77 -23.03
N LYS A 102 16.84 -2.91 -22.48
CA LYS A 102 15.87 -3.79 -23.15
C LYS A 102 14.57 -3.06 -23.52
N ASP A 103 14.20 -2.02 -22.79
CA ASP A 103 13.07 -1.13 -23.04
C ASP A 103 13.10 -0.42 -24.42
N ILE A 104 14.24 -0.35 -25.10
CA ILE A 104 14.37 0.22 -26.44
C ILE A 104 14.67 -0.82 -27.54
N GLY A 105 14.57 -2.12 -27.21
CA GLY A 105 14.79 -3.23 -28.15
C GLY A 105 16.18 -3.87 -28.09
N ASP A 106 16.50 -4.68 -29.10
CA ASP A 106 17.62 -5.63 -29.08
C ASP A 106 18.99 -5.00 -28.80
N LYS A 107 19.25 -3.81 -29.35
CA LYS A 107 20.53 -3.11 -29.12
C LYS A 107 20.75 -2.77 -27.65
N GLY A 108 19.70 -2.32 -26.96
CA GLY A 108 19.78 -2.03 -25.53
C GLY A 108 19.79 -3.30 -24.69
N ALA A 109 19.14 -4.37 -25.16
CA ALA A 109 19.17 -5.68 -24.50
C ALA A 109 20.59 -6.27 -24.43
N VAL A 110 21.40 -6.13 -25.48
CA VAL A 110 22.80 -6.58 -25.49
C VAL A 110 23.62 -5.87 -24.40
N ILE A 111 23.45 -4.56 -24.23
CA ILE A 111 24.15 -3.79 -23.19
C ILE A 111 23.68 -4.22 -21.80
N GLU A 112 22.37 -4.43 -21.62
CA GLU A 112 21.80 -4.93 -20.37
C GLU A 112 22.39 -6.29 -19.99
N GLU A 113 22.50 -7.21 -20.94
CA GLU A 113 23.07 -8.55 -20.71
C GLU A 113 24.55 -8.48 -20.30
N GLN A 114 25.35 -7.64 -20.96
CA GLN A 114 26.76 -7.42 -20.58
C GLN A 114 26.90 -6.89 -19.15
N ILE A 115 26.02 -5.96 -18.74
CA ILE A 115 25.99 -5.42 -17.38
C ILE A 115 25.65 -6.52 -16.37
N VAL A 116 24.60 -7.31 -16.64
CA VAL A 116 24.16 -8.40 -15.75
C VAL A 116 25.22 -9.48 -15.62
N GLU A 117 25.85 -9.87 -16.73
CA GLU A 117 26.90 -10.89 -16.73
C GLU A 117 28.12 -10.45 -15.90
N LEU A 118 28.55 -9.20 -16.08
CA LEU A 118 29.66 -8.61 -15.33
C LEU A 118 29.36 -8.56 -13.83
N ALA A 119 28.19 -8.06 -13.44
CA ALA A 119 27.79 -7.99 -12.04
C ALA A 119 27.66 -9.39 -11.41
N ARG A 120 27.06 -10.34 -12.14
CA ARG A 120 26.91 -11.73 -11.69
C ARG A 120 28.26 -12.41 -11.43
N LYS A 121 29.23 -12.25 -12.35
CA LYS A 121 30.60 -12.78 -12.18
C LYS A 121 31.29 -12.21 -10.94
N ALA A 122 30.96 -10.98 -10.56
CA ALA A 122 31.49 -10.32 -9.37
C ALA A 122 30.66 -10.58 -8.09
N GLY A 123 29.55 -11.33 -8.16
CA GLY A 123 28.67 -11.56 -7.02
C GLY A 123 27.84 -10.34 -6.61
N ILE A 124 27.63 -9.39 -7.52
CA ILE A 124 26.89 -8.14 -7.29
C ILE A 124 25.48 -8.28 -7.86
N ARG A 125 24.48 -7.84 -7.09
CA ARG A 125 23.07 -7.83 -7.52
C ARG A 125 22.64 -6.47 -8.06
N ILE A 126 21.66 -6.47 -8.97
CA ILE A 126 21.15 -5.26 -9.64
C ILE A 126 19.63 -5.11 -9.49
N PHE A 127 19.19 -3.92 -9.08
CA PHE A 127 17.82 -3.44 -9.30
C PHE A 127 17.75 -2.56 -10.56
N GLY A 128 16.67 -2.75 -11.35
CA GLY A 128 16.47 -2.07 -12.62
C GLY A 128 16.93 -2.91 -13.83
N PRO A 129 17.51 -2.28 -14.88
CA PRO A 129 17.58 -0.83 -15.09
C PRO A 129 16.20 -0.20 -15.28
N ASN A 130 16.14 1.07 -15.66
CA ASN A 130 14.90 1.79 -15.90
C ASN A 130 13.93 1.72 -14.70
N THR A 131 14.45 2.03 -13.51
CA THR A 131 13.66 2.03 -12.27
C THR A 131 13.60 3.42 -11.66
N THR A 132 12.52 3.71 -10.93
CA THR A 132 12.48 4.84 -10.00
C THR A 132 13.28 4.60 -8.74
N GLY A 133 13.89 3.43 -8.55
CA GLY A 133 14.74 3.12 -7.40
C GLY A 133 13.96 2.56 -6.21
N LEU A 134 14.52 2.75 -5.03
CA LEU A 134 14.10 2.12 -3.79
C LEU A 134 13.81 3.18 -2.72
N LEU A 135 12.86 2.87 -1.85
CA LEU A 135 12.58 3.60 -0.63
C LEU A 135 12.54 2.62 0.53
N ASN A 136 13.18 2.97 1.64
CA ASN A 136 13.04 2.26 2.90
C ASN A 136 12.97 3.28 4.03
N THR A 137 11.78 3.48 4.59
CA THR A 137 11.52 4.55 5.57
C THR A 137 12.22 4.29 6.91
N SER A 138 12.45 3.03 7.29
CA SER A 138 13.13 2.71 8.55
C SER A 138 14.64 2.94 8.48
N LYS A 139 15.24 2.70 7.32
CA LYS A 139 16.65 3.00 7.05
C LYS A 139 16.88 4.41 6.52
N LYS A 140 15.80 5.18 6.32
CA LYS A 140 15.81 6.50 5.70
C LYS A 140 16.56 6.50 4.35
N LEU A 141 16.45 5.39 3.62
CA LEU A 141 17.05 5.21 2.30
C LEU A 141 16.06 5.69 1.25
N ALA A 142 16.52 6.57 0.35
CA ALA A 142 15.79 6.95 -0.85
C ALA A 142 16.76 7.01 -2.03
N THR A 143 16.66 6.05 -2.96
CA THR A 143 17.41 6.06 -4.22
C THR A 143 16.58 6.58 -5.39
N THR A 144 15.40 7.12 -5.09
CA THR A 144 14.44 7.61 -6.08
C THR A 144 14.69 9.04 -6.53
N PHE A 145 14.40 9.30 -7.80
CA PHE A 145 14.40 10.63 -8.39
C PHE A 145 13.01 11.30 -8.34
N VAL A 146 11.99 10.61 -7.82
CA VAL A 146 10.69 11.22 -7.54
C VAL A 146 10.87 12.11 -6.31
N PRO A 147 10.58 13.42 -6.39
CA PRO A 147 10.71 14.30 -5.23
C PRO A 147 9.94 13.75 -4.04
N LEU A 148 10.61 13.65 -2.89
CA LEU A 148 9.96 13.21 -1.67
C LEU A 148 9.28 14.39 -0.96
N PHE A 149 8.15 14.09 -0.36
CA PHE A 149 7.36 14.92 0.53
C PHE A 149 7.34 14.25 1.92
N GLU A 150 6.56 14.75 2.87
CA GLU A 150 6.53 14.16 4.21
C GLU A 150 5.96 12.74 4.17
N LEU A 151 6.81 11.75 4.48
CA LEU A 151 6.45 10.34 4.48
C LEU A 151 6.20 9.85 5.91
N ARG A 152 4.98 9.38 6.17
CA ARG A 152 4.69 8.62 7.39
C ARG A 152 5.36 7.25 7.30
N LYS A 153 6.18 6.90 8.29
CA LYS A 153 6.63 5.51 8.48
C LYS A 153 5.41 4.65 8.79
N GLY A 154 5.29 3.50 8.12
CA GLY A 154 4.24 2.53 8.42
C GLY A 154 4.62 1.14 7.95
N ASN A 155 3.62 0.32 7.64
CA ASN A 155 3.75 -1.12 7.43
C ASN A 155 3.29 -1.59 6.04
N VAL A 156 2.96 -0.67 5.14
CA VAL A 156 2.61 -0.97 3.75
C VAL A 156 3.86 -0.95 2.89
N SER A 157 4.13 -2.01 2.14
CA SER A 157 5.21 -2.05 1.16
C SER A 157 4.67 -2.17 -0.25
N ILE A 158 5.35 -1.55 -1.20
CA ILE A 158 4.96 -1.48 -2.60
C ILE A 158 6.05 -2.12 -3.43
N ILE A 159 5.68 -3.08 -4.28
CA ILE A 159 6.52 -3.57 -5.38
C ILE A 159 5.91 -3.02 -6.67
N ALA A 160 6.70 -2.35 -7.49
CA ALA A 160 6.21 -1.80 -8.74
C ALA A 160 7.19 -2.07 -9.88
N GLN A 161 6.68 -2.67 -10.96
CA GLN A 161 7.45 -2.86 -12.19
C GLN A 161 7.64 -1.54 -12.97
N THR A 162 6.73 -0.60 -12.79
CA THR A 162 6.74 0.71 -13.46
C THR A 162 7.35 1.80 -12.58
N GLY A 163 7.98 2.78 -13.21
CA GLY A 163 8.65 3.90 -12.54
C GLY A 163 7.68 4.96 -12.01
N LEU A 164 7.31 5.92 -12.87
CA LEU A 164 6.58 7.12 -12.46
C LEU A 164 5.21 6.85 -11.85
N PHE A 165 4.53 5.79 -12.28
CA PHE A 165 3.26 5.39 -11.67
C PHE A 165 3.45 4.99 -10.21
N ALA A 166 4.55 4.31 -9.83
CA ALA A 166 4.87 4.03 -8.43
C ALA A 166 5.15 5.31 -7.62
N GLY A 167 5.78 6.29 -8.25
CA GLY A 167 6.02 7.61 -7.66
C GLY A 167 4.73 8.37 -7.37
N ALA A 168 3.84 8.47 -8.36
CA ALA A 168 2.54 9.10 -8.23
C ALA A 168 1.61 8.36 -7.24
N MET A 169 1.66 7.02 -7.22
CA MET A 169 0.97 6.22 -6.21
C MET A 169 1.48 6.53 -4.80
N LEU A 170 2.80 6.59 -4.60
CA LEU A 170 3.39 6.93 -3.31
C LEU A 170 2.95 8.32 -2.86
N GLU A 171 2.99 9.31 -3.77
CA GLU A 171 2.49 10.68 -3.54
C GLU A 171 1.04 10.69 -3.11
N TRP A 172 0.17 10.02 -3.85
CA TRP A 172 -1.23 9.89 -3.48
C TRP A 172 -1.40 9.25 -2.11
N LEU A 173 -0.73 8.13 -1.84
CA LEU A 173 -0.88 7.39 -0.59
C LEU A 173 -0.48 8.24 0.61
N ALA A 174 0.68 8.88 0.57
CA ALA A 174 1.18 9.59 1.74
C ALA A 174 0.62 11.03 1.88
N THR A 175 -0.11 11.55 0.90
CA THR A 175 -0.88 12.81 1.02
C THR A 175 -2.37 12.61 1.32
N SER A 176 -2.97 11.48 0.93
CA SER A 176 -4.41 11.23 1.09
C SER A 176 -4.78 10.22 2.17
N GLN A 177 -3.84 9.39 2.64
CA GLN A 177 -4.11 8.33 3.61
C GLN A 177 -3.40 8.60 4.94
N LYS A 178 -3.98 8.06 6.03
CA LYS A 178 -3.41 8.18 7.39
C LYS A 178 -2.50 7.02 7.80
N PHE A 179 -2.31 6.01 6.93
CA PHE A 179 -1.29 4.97 7.12
C PHE A 179 0.05 5.34 6.48
N GLY A 180 1.12 4.73 6.97
CA GLY A 180 2.47 4.96 6.47
C GLY A 180 3.01 3.86 5.55
N VAL A 181 4.07 4.21 4.83
CA VAL A 181 4.80 3.29 3.93
C VAL A 181 6.05 2.77 4.63
N SER A 182 6.29 1.46 4.52
CA SER A 182 7.51 0.78 4.95
C SER A 182 8.58 0.89 3.86
N LYS A 183 8.30 0.31 2.68
CA LYS A 183 9.27 0.17 1.59
C LYS A 183 8.63 0.32 0.23
N VAL A 184 9.35 0.90 -0.73
CA VAL A 184 9.00 0.88 -2.15
C VAL A 184 10.14 0.22 -2.91
N ILE A 185 9.83 -0.84 -3.65
CA ILE A 185 10.76 -1.60 -4.47
C ILE A 185 10.36 -1.38 -5.93
N GLY A 186 11.00 -0.39 -6.57
CA GLY A 186 10.90 -0.18 -8.01
C GLY A 186 11.78 -1.19 -8.74
N LEU A 187 11.16 -2.09 -9.49
CA LEU A 187 11.85 -3.18 -10.18
C LEU A 187 12.38 -2.79 -11.57
N GLY A 188 11.71 -1.89 -12.27
CA GLY A 188 12.04 -1.52 -13.65
C GLY A 188 12.03 -2.74 -14.58
N ASN A 189 13.08 -2.88 -15.40
CA ASN A 189 13.19 -3.95 -16.39
C ASN A 189 13.36 -5.36 -15.79
N LYS A 190 13.71 -5.50 -14.50
CA LYS A 190 13.99 -6.80 -13.84
C LYS A 190 15.11 -7.58 -14.54
N CYS A 191 16.24 -6.92 -14.80
CA CYS A 191 17.38 -7.56 -15.46
C CYS A 191 18.04 -8.64 -14.57
N ASP A 192 18.00 -8.45 -13.25
CA ASP A 192 18.52 -9.39 -12.24
C ASP A 192 17.48 -9.65 -11.13
N VAL A 193 17.27 -8.69 -10.21
CA VAL A 193 16.28 -8.85 -9.13
C VAL A 193 14.85 -8.72 -9.67
N ASP A 194 13.96 -9.65 -9.28
CA ASP A 194 12.58 -9.72 -9.75
C ASP A 194 11.51 -9.70 -8.63
N ASP A 195 10.26 -9.92 -9.02
CA ASP A 195 9.10 -9.90 -8.13
C ASP A 195 9.19 -10.98 -7.03
N ALA A 196 9.76 -12.14 -7.34
CA ALA A 196 9.83 -13.26 -6.41
C ALA A 196 10.82 -12.97 -5.29
N GLU A 197 12.02 -12.46 -5.62
CA GLU A 197 13.02 -12.08 -4.60
C GLU A 197 12.54 -10.89 -3.75
N ALA A 198 11.84 -9.92 -4.36
CA ALA A 198 11.22 -8.83 -3.63
C ALA A 198 10.14 -9.33 -2.65
N LEU A 199 9.30 -10.27 -3.07
CA LEU A 199 8.30 -10.90 -2.20
C LEU A 199 8.95 -11.67 -1.06
N GLU A 200 10.01 -12.44 -1.30
CA GLU A 200 10.69 -13.19 -0.25
C GLU A 200 11.29 -12.29 0.82
N TYR A 201 11.94 -11.20 0.40
CA TYR A 201 12.47 -10.21 1.33
C TYR A 201 11.35 -9.57 2.17
N LEU A 202 10.29 -9.07 1.52
CA LEU A 202 9.15 -8.47 2.21
C LEU A 202 8.37 -9.48 3.05
N GLY A 203 8.41 -10.76 2.68
CA GLY A 203 7.76 -11.86 3.38
C GLY A 203 8.29 -12.08 4.79
N ILE A 204 9.61 -11.93 4.97
CA ILE A 204 10.28 -12.09 6.26
C ILE A 204 10.52 -10.76 6.99
N ASP A 205 10.36 -9.62 6.32
CA ASP A 205 10.57 -8.30 6.92
C ASP A 205 9.54 -7.99 8.02
N PRO A 206 9.92 -7.81 9.29
CA PRO A 206 8.96 -7.54 10.36
C PRO A 206 8.25 -6.18 10.23
N GLU A 207 8.79 -5.23 9.45
CA GLU A 207 8.17 -3.92 9.29
C GLU A 207 7.01 -3.95 8.26
N THR A 208 7.07 -4.84 7.28
CA THR A 208 6.01 -5.00 6.27
C THR A 208 4.90 -5.91 6.77
N HIS A 209 3.67 -5.41 6.71
CA HIS A 209 2.45 -6.15 7.05
C HIS A 209 1.52 -6.31 5.85
N VAL A 210 1.51 -5.35 4.92
CA VAL A 210 0.69 -5.39 3.69
C VAL A 210 1.60 -5.17 2.48
N ILE A 211 1.42 -5.97 1.42
CA ILE A 211 2.21 -5.86 0.19
C ILE A 211 1.27 -5.46 -0.96
N LEU A 212 1.55 -4.32 -1.57
CA LEU A 212 0.91 -3.86 -2.79
C LEU A 212 1.83 -4.14 -3.98
N MET A 213 1.29 -4.68 -5.06
CA MET A 213 2.05 -4.97 -6.27
C MET A 213 1.38 -4.36 -7.50
N TYR A 214 2.14 -3.58 -8.27
CA TYR A 214 1.80 -3.28 -9.66
C TYR A 214 2.61 -4.19 -10.58
N VAL A 215 1.91 -5.06 -11.30
CA VAL A 215 2.52 -6.10 -12.15
C VAL A 215 2.12 -5.88 -13.60
N GLU A 216 3.10 -5.84 -14.49
CA GLU A 216 2.86 -5.85 -15.94
C GLU A 216 3.05 -7.26 -16.50
N GLY A 217 4.10 -7.95 -16.08
CA GLY A 217 4.39 -9.33 -16.43
C GLY A 217 5.35 -9.97 -15.44
N VAL A 218 5.33 -11.30 -15.36
CA VAL A 218 6.22 -12.08 -14.49
C VAL A 218 7.16 -12.89 -15.38
N LYS A 219 8.47 -12.80 -15.14
CA LYS A 219 9.50 -13.47 -15.96
C LYS A 219 9.57 -14.98 -15.65
N ASP A 220 9.67 -15.34 -14.38
CA ASP A 220 9.62 -16.72 -13.90
C ASP A 220 8.34 -16.94 -13.08
N GLY A 221 7.31 -17.46 -13.75
CA GLY A 221 6.01 -17.71 -13.12
C GLY A 221 6.06 -18.76 -12.01
N ARG A 222 6.93 -19.78 -12.12
CA ARG A 222 7.05 -20.84 -11.10
C ARG A 222 7.68 -20.27 -9.83
N ARG A 223 8.76 -19.51 -10.00
CA ARG A 223 9.46 -18.86 -8.88
C ARG A 223 8.56 -17.85 -8.17
N PHE A 224 7.78 -17.07 -8.93
CA PHE A 224 6.78 -16.16 -8.35
C PHE A 224 5.72 -16.91 -7.54
N ILE A 225 5.19 -18.02 -8.05
CA ILE A 225 4.20 -18.85 -7.34
C ILE A 225 4.79 -19.37 -6.02
N GLU A 226 6.03 -19.85 -6.03
CA GLU A 226 6.71 -20.34 -4.82
C GLU A 226 6.89 -19.24 -3.78
N ALA A 227 7.42 -18.07 -4.18
CA ALA A 227 7.61 -16.93 -3.30
C ALA A 227 6.27 -16.44 -2.73
N ALA A 228 5.26 -16.25 -3.59
CA ALA A 228 3.94 -15.81 -3.17
C ALA A 228 3.28 -16.79 -2.19
N ARG A 229 3.42 -18.11 -2.42
CA ARG A 229 2.91 -19.17 -1.53
C ARG A 229 3.52 -19.08 -0.12
N GLN A 230 4.81 -18.76 -0.02
CA GLN A 230 5.47 -18.60 1.29
C GLN A 230 4.98 -17.37 2.06
N VAL A 231 4.49 -16.34 1.36
CA VAL A 231 4.16 -15.03 1.95
C VAL A 231 2.68 -14.87 2.24
N VAL A 232 1.80 -15.34 1.36
CA VAL A 232 0.35 -15.10 1.39
C VAL A 232 -0.33 -15.62 2.66
N GLY A 233 0.20 -16.66 3.30
CA GLY A 233 -0.29 -17.17 4.58
C GLY A 233 0.02 -16.28 5.79
N ARG A 234 0.88 -15.26 5.62
CA ARG A 234 1.33 -14.36 6.68
C ARG A 234 0.90 -12.92 6.41
N LYS A 235 1.02 -12.48 5.17
CA LYS A 235 0.83 -11.08 4.75
C LYS A 235 -0.03 -11.00 3.48
N PRO A 236 -1.07 -10.15 3.44
CA PRO A 236 -1.88 -9.97 2.25
C PRO A 236 -1.03 -9.39 1.11
N ILE A 237 -1.22 -9.96 -0.08
CA ILE A 237 -0.60 -9.51 -1.33
C ILE A 237 -1.73 -9.00 -2.24
N ILE A 238 -1.77 -7.68 -2.44
CA ILE A 238 -2.78 -6.98 -3.24
C ILE A 238 -2.16 -6.59 -4.58
N ILE A 239 -2.74 -7.05 -5.68
CA ILE A 239 -2.13 -6.96 -7.01
C ILE A 239 -3.02 -6.18 -7.98
N LEU A 240 -2.49 -5.07 -8.50
CA LEU A 240 -3.03 -4.39 -9.68
C LEU A 240 -2.26 -4.86 -10.90
N LYS A 241 -2.91 -5.68 -11.73
CA LYS A 241 -2.33 -6.23 -12.97
C LYS A 241 -2.71 -5.36 -14.16
N SER A 242 -1.73 -4.86 -14.90
CA SER A 242 -1.97 -4.20 -16.20
C SER A 242 -2.00 -5.22 -17.35
N GLY A 243 -2.29 -4.78 -18.58
CA GLY A 243 -2.30 -5.66 -19.75
C GLY A 243 -3.28 -6.83 -19.68
N ARG A 244 -4.44 -6.61 -19.06
CA ARG A 244 -5.47 -7.64 -18.82
C ARG A 244 -6.27 -8.01 -20.09
N THR A 245 -6.30 -7.10 -21.06
CA THR A 245 -6.95 -7.23 -22.36
C THR A 245 -5.88 -7.29 -23.44
N GLU A 246 -6.23 -7.75 -24.64
CA GLU A 246 -5.30 -7.78 -25.78
C GLU A 246 -4.72 -6.39 -26.09
N ALA A 247 -5.57 -5.37 -26.16
CA ALA A 247 -5.14 -3.99 -26.39
C ALA A 247 -4.19 -3.49 -25.30
N GLY A 248 -4.50 -3.76 -24.03
CA GLY A 248 -3.65 -3.38 -22.90
C GLY A 248 -2.31 -4.13 -22.91
N ALA A 249 -2.31 -5.42 -23.24
CA ALA A 249 -1.12 -6.23 -23.33
C ALA A 249 -0.19 -5.74 -24.45
N LYS A 250 -0.76 -5.35 -25.60
CA LYS A 250 -0.02 -4.74 -26.71
C LYS A 250 0.60 -3.39 -26.30
N ALA A 251 -0.15 -2.56 -25.59
CA ALA A 251 0.35 -1.28 -25.08
C ALA A 251 1.51 -1.46 -24.08
N ALA A 252 1.38 -2.42 -23.16
CA ALA A 252 2.44 -2.74 -22.19
C ALA A 252 3.71 -3.25 -22.89
N LEU A 253 3.57 -4.11 -23.90
CA LEU A 253 4.70 -4.63 -24.67
C LEU A 253 5.51 -3.51 -25.34
N THR A 254 4.86 -2.53 -25.95
CA THR A 254 5.53 -1.38 -26.58
C THR A 254 6.22 -0.47 -25.55
N HIS A 255 5.68 -0.38 -24.34
CA HIS A 255 6.20 0.51 -23.30
C HIS A 255 7.39 -0.07 -22.52
N THR A 256 7.37 -1.36 -22.17
CA THR A 256 8.40 -1.98 -21.32
C THR A 256 9.17 -3.12 -21.97
N GLY A 257 8.87 -3.45 -23.23
CA GLY A 257 9.52 -4.56 -23.94
C GLY A 257 9.27 -5.93 -23.28
N SER A 258 8.30 -6.00 -22.35
CA SER A 258 8.01 -7.20 -21.58
C SER A 258 6.74 -7.87 -22.11
N LEU A 259 6.86 -9.16 -22.41
CA LEU A 259 5.71 -9.98 -22.79
C LEU A 259 4.72 -10.05 -21.63
N THR A 260 3.51 -9.57 -21.88
CA THR A 260 2.41 -9.71 -20.93
C THR A 260 1.86 -11.12 -21.03
N GLY A 261 2.02 -11.92 -19.96
CA GLY A 261 1.46 -13.28 -19.89
C GLY A 261 -0.06 -13.30 -19.90
N SER A 262 -0.65 -14.49 -20.14
CA SER A 262 -2.11 -14.66 -20.17
C SER A 262 -2.78 -14.17 -18.89
N SER A 263 -3.68 -13.19 -19.05
CA SER A 263 -4.51 -12.65 -17.96
C SER A 263 -5.33 -13.75 -17.28
N GLN A 264 -5.86 -14.71 -18.05
CA GLN A 264 -6.64 -15.82 -17.50
C GLN A 264 -5.80 -16.73 -16.58
N ILE A 265 -4.57 -17.05 -17.00
CA ILE A 265 -3.65 -17.86 -16.19
C ILE A 265 -3.27 -17.10 -14.92
N PHE A 266 -2.95 -15.81 -15.04
CA PHE A 266 -2.61 -14.98 -13.88
C PHE A 266 -3.76 -14.93 -12.87
N ASN A 267 -5.00 -14.75 -13.34
CA ASN A 267 -6.19 -14.74 -12.48
C ASN A 267 -6.40 -16.10 -11.78
N ALA A 268 -6.18 -17.20 -12.49
CA ALA A 268 -6.26 -18.55 -11.91
C ALA A 268 -5.22 -18.76 -10.80
N VAL A 269 -3.98 -18.31 -11.03
CA VAL A 269 -2.91 -18.34 -10.02
C VAL A 269 -3.28 -17.50 -8.79
N CYS A 270 -3.78 -16.28 -8.99
CA CYS A 270 -4.22 -15.44 -7.87
C CYS A 270 -5.30 -16.13 -7.03
N ARG A 271 -6.33 -16.71 -7.67
CA ARG A 271 -7.39 -17.45 -6.97
C ARG A 271 -6.86 -18.68 -6.23
N GLN A 272 -5.99 -19.47 -6.86
CA GLN A 272 -5.43 -20.68 -6.27
C GLN A 272 -4.58 -20.37 -5.04
N LEU A 273 -3.80 -19.29 -5.08
CA LEU A 273 -2.91 -18.92 -3.98
C LEU A 273 -3.59 -18.05 -2.92
N GLY A 274 -4.73 -17.42 -3.24
CA GLY A 274 -5.38 -16.44 -2.38
C GLY A 274 -4.76 -15.03 -2.47
N LEU A 275 -4.13 -14.70 -3.61
CA LEU A 275 -3.66 -13.34 -3.90
C LEU A 275 -4.86 -12.44 -4.24
N ILE A 276 -4.85 -11.22 -3.72
CA ILE A 276 -5.98 -10.31 -3.82
C ILE A 276 -5.80 -9.45 -5.07
N GLN A 277 -6.43 -9.83 -6.17
CA GLN A 277 -6.34 -9.06 -7.40
C GLN A 277 -7.40 -7.95 -7.43
N VAL A 278 -6.96 -6.74 -7.71
CA VAL A 278 -7.82 -5.54 -7.85
C VAL A 278 -7.85 -5.03 -9.28
N LEU A 279 -8.87 -4.24 -9.61
CA LEU A 279 -9.08 -3.71 -10.97
C LEU A 279 -8.69 -2.25 -11.13
N SER A 280 -8.59 -1.52 -10.02
CA SER A 280 -8.25 -0.09 -10.03
C SER A 280 -7.26 0.25 -8.92
N PHE A 281 -6.61 1.40 -9.08
CA PHE A 281 -5.78 1.96 -8.03
C PHE A 281 -6.62 2.33 -6.79
N GLU A 282 -7.83 2.85 -6.98
CA GLU A 282 -8.73 3.17 -5.86
C GLU A 282 -9.05 1.95 -4.99
N GLU A 283 -9.35 0.80 -5.63
CA GLU A 283 -9.59 -0.45 -4.92
C GLU A 283 -8.34 -0.95 -4.19
N MET A 284 -7.14 -0.76 -4.78
CA MET A 284 -5.89 -1.05 -4.10
C MET A 284 -5.74 -0.21 -2.82
N VAL A 285 -6.03 1.10 -2.89
CA VAL A 285 -5.93 2.01 -1.73
C VAL A 285 -6.94 1.63 -0.65
N ASP A 286 -8.18 1.33 -1.03
CA ASP A 286 -9.24 0.88 -0.10
C ASP A 286 -8.85 -0.34 0.72
N LEU A 287 -8.26 -1.32 0.04
CA LEU A 287 -7.85 -2.57 0.66
C LEU A 287 -6.55 -2.40 1.45
N ALA A 288 -5.59 -1.62 0.95
CA ALA A 288 -4.39 -1.26 1.71
C ALA A 288 -4.77 -0.63 3.06
N LYS A 289 -5.70 0.32 3.03
CA LYS A 289 -6.29 0.96 4.20
C LYS A 289 -6.95 -0.07 5.13
N ALA A 290 -7.81 -0.95 4.60
CA ALA A 290 -8.49 -1.98 5.38
C ALA A 290 -7.50 -2.89 6.12
N PHE A 291 -6.53 -3.48 5.41
CA PHE A 291 -5.55 -4.40 5.99
C PHE A 291 -4.54 -3.71 6.93
N THR A 292 -4.41 -2.39 6.85
CA THR A 292 -3.54 -1.62 7.74
C THR A 292 -4.24 -1.24 9.05
N PHE A 293 -5.53 -0.88 8.98
CA PHE A 293 -6.27 -0.35 10.11
C PHE A 293 -7.08 -1.39 10.89
N LEU A 294 -7.47 -2.49 10.23
CA LEU A 294 -8.45 -3.43 10.78
C LEU A 294 -7.84 -4.81 11.07
N PRO A 295 -8.37 -5.52 12.09
CA PRO A 295 -8.07 -6.92 12.27
C PRO A 295 -8.69 -7.76 11.15
N LEU A 296 -8.36 -9.06 11.11
CA LEU A 296 -9.10 -10.02 10.29
C LEU A 296 -10.35 -10.47 11.06
N PRO A 297 -11.54 -10.45 10.46
CA PRO A 297 -12.75 -10.92 11.12
C PRO A 297 -12.69 -12.43 11.34
N ARG A 298 -13.38 -12.90 12.39
CA ARG A 298 -13.48 -14.34 12.71
C ARG A 298 -14.42 -15.12 11.77
N GLY A 299 -15.24 -14.40 11.02
CA GLY A 299 -16.22 -14.96 10.11
C GLY A 299 -16.69 -13.92 9.10
N ASN A 300 -17.85 -14.15 8.50
CA ASN A 300 -18.42 -13.30 7.44
C ASN A 300 -19.77 -12.68 7.83
N ARG A 301 -20.13 -12.65 9.13
CA ARG A 301 -21.38 -12.05 9.61
C ARG A 301 -21.18 -10.55 9.87
N VAL A 302 -21.93 -9.72 9.17
CA VAL A 302 -21.80 -8.26 9.19
C VAL A 302 -22.98 -7.63 9.91
N ALA A 303 -22.71 -6.82 10.93
CA ALA A 303 -23.70 -5.90 11.45
C ALA A 303 -23.74 -4.62 10.60
N ILE A 304 -24.94 -4.10 10.35
CA ILE A 304 -25.16 -2.83 9.67
C ILE A 304 -25.90 -1.91 10.65
N ALA A 305 -25.40 -0.70 10.84
CA ALA A 305 -26.14 0.38 11.47
C ALA A 305 -26.12 1.60 10.55
N SER A 306 -27.27 2.21 10.29
CA SER A 306 -27.39 3.27 9.30
C SER A 306 -28.30 4.38 9.78
N ILE A 307 -27.88 5.62 9.56
CA ILE A 307 -28.71 6.82 9.77
C ILE A 307 -29.84 6.98 8.76
N THR A 308 -29.86 6.15 7.72
CA THR A 308 -30.97 6.11 6.76
C THR A 308 -31.38 4.68 6.45
N GLY A 309 -32.69 4.44 6.30
CA GLY A 309 -33.19 3.14 5.83
C GLY A 309 -32.64 2.73 4.46
N ALA A 310 -32.44 3.69 3.54
CA ALA A 310 -31.84 3.42 2.23
C ALA A 310 -30.40 2.88 2.34
N GLY A 311 -29.60 3.43 3.26
CA GLY A 311 -28.25 2.92 3.54
C GLY A 311 -28.26 1.49 4.07
N SER A 312 -29.26 1.12 4.86
CA SER A 312 -29.46 -0.26 5.33
C SER A 312 -29.74 -1.23 4.19
N VAL A 313 -30.58 -0.85 3.22
CA VAL A 313 -30.92 -1.66 2.05
C VAL A 313 -29.68 -1.86 1.16
N LEU A 314 -29.01 -0.78 0.79
CA LEU A 314 -27.79 -0.84 -0.06
C LEU A 314 -26.69 -1.69 0.59
N ALA A 315 -26.51 -1.55 1.91
CA ALA A 315 -25.52 -2.34 2.64
C ALA A 315 -25.89 -3.83 2.69
N ALA A 316 -27.17 -4.15 2.87
CA ALA A 316 -27.67 -5.51 2.87
C ALA A 316 -27.44 -6.19 1.51
N ASP A 317 -27.84 -5.53 0.41
CA ASP A 317 -27.64 -6.03 -0.95
C ASP A 317 -26.15 -6.27 -1.23
N SER A 318 -25.31 -5.26 -0.92
CA SER A 318 -23.87 -5.34 -1.14
C SER A 318 -23.20 -6.46 -0.33
N CYS A 319 -23.69 -6.77 0.88
CA CYS A 319 -23.20 -7.89 1.67
C CYS A 319 -23.38 -9.21 0.92
N ILE A 320 -24.58 -9.45 0.40
CA ILE A 320 -24.91 -10.69 -0.31
C ILE A 320 -24.11 -10.80 -1.61
N GLU A 321 -24.01 -9.72 -2.38
CA GLU A 321 -23.23 -9.69 -3.63
C GLU A 321 -21.74 -10.02 -3.43
N HIS A 322 -21.18 -9.68 -2.28
CA HIS A 322 -19.79 -9.95 -1.93
C HIS A 322 -19.60 -11.23 -1.07
N GLY A 323 -20.64 -12.05 -0.90
CA GLY A 323 -20.57 -13.32 -0.18
C GLY A 323 -20.45 -13.20 1.35
N LEU A 324 -20.81 -12.04 1.90
CA LEU A 324 -21.02 -11.84 3.33
C LEU A 324 -22.42 -12.29 3.73
N THR A 325 -22.64 -12.44 5.03
CA THR A 325 -23.94 -12.74 5.61
C THR A 325 -24.34 -11.61 6.54
N ILE A 326 -25.60 -11.18 6.46
CA ILE A 326 -26.13 -10.20 7.40
C ILE A 326 -26.24 -10.88 8.77
N ALA A 327 -25.66 -10.26 9.81
CA ALA A 327 -25.66 -10.82 11.15
C ALA A 327 -27.08 -10.89 11.73
N GLN A 328 -27.37 -11.95 12.49
CA GLN A 328 -28.60 -12.03 13.28
C GLN A 328 -28.30 -11.60 14.71
N LEU A 329 -28.72 -10.38 15.08
CA LEU A 329 -28.55 -9.89 16.45
C LEU A 329 -29.32 -10.77 17.44
N SER A 330 -28.74 -10.98 18.60
CA SER A 330 -29.38 -11.71 19.70
C SER A 330 -30.60 -10.96 20.24
N ASN A 331 -31.54 -11.69 20.84
CA ASN A 331 -32.71 -11.08 21.50
C ASN A 331 -32.30 -10.02 22.52
N LYS A 332 -31.22 -10.26 23.29
CA LYS A 332 -30.66 -9.30 24.24
C LYS A 332 -30.27 -7.98 23.56
N SER A 333 -29.59 -8.05 22.41
CA SER A 333 -29.19 -6.87 21.64
C SER A 333 -30.40 -6.12 21.08
N ILE A 334 -31.39 -6.86 20.56
CA ILE A 334 -32.65 -6.28 20.07
C ILE A 334 -33.42 -5.59 21.21
N GLU A 335 -33.50 -6.19 22.39
CA GLU A 335 -34.15 -5.61 23.58
C GLU A 335 -33.45 -4.33 24.06
N ILE A 336 -32.11 -4.31 24.09
CA ILE A 336 -31.33 -3.11 24.44
C ILE A 336 -31.67 -1.96 23.48
N ILE A 337 -31.68 -2.22 22.17
CA ILE A 337 -32.01 -1.22 21.16
C ILE A 337 -33.48 -0.76 21.32
N GLN A 338 -34.41 -1.72 21.45
CA GLN A 338 -35.85 -1.43 21.57
C GLN A 338 -36.17 -0.54 22.76
N SER A 339 -35.48 -0.71 23.90
CA SER A 339 -35.70 0.11 25.11
C SER A 339 -35.35 1.59 24.94
N HIS A 340 -34.65 1.95 23.87
CA HIS A 340 -34.26 3.33 23.55
C HIS A 340 -34.92 3.86 22.27
N LEU A 341 -35.74 3.04 21.59
CA LEU A 341 -36.52 3.47 20.44
C LEU A 341 -37.81 4.18 20.87
N PRO A 342 -38.33 5.10 20.04
CA PRO A 342 -39.63 5.71 20.29
C PRO A 342 -40.75 4.66 20.12
N PRO A 343 -41.94 4.87 20.73
CA PRO A 343 -43.01 3.87 20.75
C PRO A 343 -43.52 3.41 19.38
N TRP A 344 -43.33 4.24 18.34
CA TRP A 344 -43.74 3.95 16.97
C TRP A 344 -42.74 3.08 16.20
N SER A 345 -41.52 2.90 16.72
CA SER A 345 -40.43 2.18 16.06
C SER A 345 -40.16 0.82 16.70
N LYS A 346 -39.79 -0.15 15.87
CA LYS A 346 -39.47 -1.52 16.30
C LYS A 346 -38.02 -1.86 15.97
N ALA A 347 -37.29 -2.35 16.97
CA ALA A 347 -35.93 -2.80 16.78
C ALA A 347 -35.88 -3.98 15.81
N SER A 348 -34.98 -3.87 14.84
CA SER A 348 -34.68 -4.91 13.86
C SER A 348 -33.22 -4.80 13.41
N HIS A 349 -32.79 -5.70 12.52
CA HIS A 349 -31.48 -5.62 11.89
C HIS A 349 -31.63 -5.65 10.37
N PRO A 350 -30.99 -4.73 9.62
CA PRO A 350 -30.08 -3.64 10.03
C PRO A 350 -30.60 -2.64 11.07
N ILE A 351 -29.71 -2.05 11.88
CA ILE A 351 -30.09 -1.07 12.91
C ILE A 351 -30.35 0.28 12.26
N ASP A 352 -31.58 0.80 12.39
CA ASP A 352 -31.91 2.17 12.01
C ASP A 352 -31.53 3.15 13.13
N LEU A 353 -30.60 4.05 12.84
CA LEU A 353 -30.09 5.01 13.80
C LEU A 353 -31.01 6.23 13.93
N GLU A 354 -31.78 6.59 12.90
CA GLU A 354 -32.57 7.82 12.90
C GLU A 354 -33.62 7.86 14.03
N PRO A 355 -34.41 6.80 14.26
CA PRO A 355 -35.37 6.80 15.37
C PRO A 355 -34.70 6.84 16.74
N LEU A 356 -33.48 6.30 16.87
CA LEU A 356 -32.69 6.43 18.09
C LEU A 356 -32.25 7.88 18.30
N VAL A 357 -31.82 8.58 17.25
CA VAL A 357 -31.48 10.01 17.33
C VAL A 357 -32.71 10.84 17.70
N GLU A 358 -33.89 10.54 17.15
CA GLU A 358 -35.14 11.23 17.49
C GLU A 358 -35.45 11.13 19.00
N ASN A 359 -35.30 9.93 19.58
CA ASN A 359 -35.66 9.68 20.97
C ASN A 359 -34.56 10.09 21.97
N MET A 360 -33.30 10.18 21.54
CA MET A 360 -32.17 10.59 22.39
C MET A 360 -31.92 12.11 22.36
N ASN A 361 -30.98 12.60 23.18
CA ASN A 361 -30.64 14.02 23.22
C ASN A 361 -29.64 14.42 22.14
N LYS A 362 -28.69 13.52 21.83
CA LYS A 362 -27.63 13.76 20.82
C LYS A 362 -27.41 12.53 19.94
N ALA A 363 -27.13 12.75 18.65
CA ALA A 363 -26.86 11.67 17.70
C ALA A 363 -25.68 10.78 18.10
N ILE A 364 -24.65 11.35 18.75
CA ILE A 364 -23.51 10.57 19.20
C ILE A 364 -23.87 9.54 20.28
N GLU A 365 -24.91 9.78 21.07
CA GLU A 365 -25.41 8.82 22.06
C GLU A 365 -26.08 7.62 21.37
N ALA A 366 -26.90 7.90 20.34
CA ALA A 366 -27.53 6.88 19.51
C ALA A 366 -26.48 6.03 18.78
N TYR A 367 -25.47 6.68 18.19
CA TYR A 367 -24.34 5.97 17.57
C TYR A 367 -23.63 5.10 18.61
N ARG A 368 -23.29 5.64 19.78
CA ARG A 368 -22.61 4.87 20.83
C ARG A 368 -23.43 3.66 21.27
N LEU A 369 -24.73 3.80 21.50
CA LEU A 369 -25.60 2.69 21.90
C LEU A 369 -25.63 1.60 20.82
N ALA A 370 -25.97 1.97 19.58
CA ALA A 370 -26.15 1.03 18.49
C ALA A 370 -24.84 0.30 18.14
N LEU A 371 -23.73 1.04 18.01
CA LEU A 371 -22.44 0.48 17.64
C LEU A 371 -21.90 -0.45 18.75
N ASN A 372 -21.99 -0.05 20.03
CA ASN A 372 -21.58 -0.95 21.14
C ASN A 372 -22.44 -2.21 21.21
N THR A 373 -23.76 -2.07 21.04
CA THR A 373 -24.69 -3.20 21.11
C THR A 373 -24.39 -4.21 19.99
N ALA A 374 -24.21 -3.74 18.76
CA ALA A 374 -23.85 -4.59 17.63
C ALA A 374 -22.46 -5.23 17.80
N LEU A 375 -21.44 -4.44 18.18
CA LEU A 375 -20.08 -4.95 18.30
C LEU A 375 -19.90 -5.88 19.50
N SER A 376 -20.68 -5.75 20.57
CA SER A 376 -20.64 -6.71 21.69
C SER A 376 -21.36 -8.03 21.41
N ASP A 377 -22.20 -8.10 20.37
CA ASP A 377 -22.98 -9.30 20.06
C ASP A 377 -22.10 -10.44 19.50
N GLY A 378 -22.22 -11.64 20.07
CA GLY A 378 -21.45 -12.83 19.63
C GLY A 378 -21.77 -13.30 18.22
N ASN A 379 -22.87 -12.82 17.63
CA ASN A 379 -23.27 -13.14 16.26
C ASN A 379 -22.67 -12.20 15.20
N VAL A 380 -21.86 -11.22 15.61
CA VAL A 380 -21.27 -10.20 14.74
C VAL A 380 -19.76 -10.41 14.62
N ASP A 381 -19.27 -10.57 13.39
CA ASP A 381 -17.83 -10.73 13.11
C ASP A 381 -17.19 -9.42 12.63
N SER A 382 -17.97 -8.52 12.03
CA SER A 382 -17.55 -7.20 11.56
C SER A 382 -18.75 -6.26 11.43
N MET A 383 -18.51 -4.97 11.22
CA MET A 383 -19.58 -3.97 11.14
C MET A 383 -19.32 -2.90 10.08
N LEU A 384 -20.39 -2.51 9.38
CA LEU A 384 -20.48 -1.25 8.63
C LEU A 384 -21.39 -0.28 9.41
N ALA A 385 -20.95 0.96 9.56
CA ALA A 385 -21.83 2.04 10.00
C ALA A 385 -21.96 3.14 8.93
N VAL A 386 -23.19 3.55 8.64
CA VAL A 386 -23.51 4.68 7.76
C VAL A 386 -23.97 5.85 8.63
N LEU A 387 -23.18 6.92 8.68
CA LEU A 387 -23.40 8.04 9.60
C LEU A 387 -23.61 9.34 8.84
N LEU A 388 -24.31 10.29 9.46
CA LEU A 388 -24.47 11.64 8.95
C LEU A 388 -23.37 12.53 9.52
N ALA A 389 -22.49 13.04 8.65
CA ALA A 389 -21.47 14.03 8.99
C ALA A 389 -22.13 15.41 9.12
N SER A 390 -22.43 15.81 10.36
CA SER A 390 -23.07 17.08 10.66
C SER A 390 -22.09 18.27 10.51
N HIS A 391 -22.60 19.40 10.03
CA HIS A 391 -21.88 20.69 9.97
C HIS A 391 -22.55 21.74 10.86
N GLU A 392 -21.97 22.94 10.94
CA GLU A 392 -22.36 23.99 11.89
C GLU A 392 -23.84 24.39 11.87
N TYR A 393 -24.50 24.36 10.71
CA TYR A 393 -25.96 24.61 10.64
C TYR A 393 -26.82 23.58 11.40
N TRP A 394 -26.25 22.45 11.82
CA TRP A 394 -26.94 21.47 12.65
C TRP A 394 -26.78 21.74 14.14
N ARG A 395 -25.99 22.72 14.59
CA ARG A 395 -25.60 22.90 16.02
C ARG A 395 -26.77 22.88 17.01
N ASP A 396 -27.94 23.38 16.62
CA ASP A 396 -29.14 23.40 17.46
C ASP A 396 -30.08 22.19 17.25
N SER A 397 -29.61 21.20 16.50
CA SER A 397 -30.32 19.96 16.16
C SER A 397 -29.72 18.76 16.90
N LYS A 398 -30.57 17.77 17.23
CA LYS A 398 -30.15 16.49 17.80
C LYS A 398 -29.15 15.74 16.90
N PHE A 399 -29.14 16.03 15.61
CA PHE A 399 -28.24 15.44 14.62
C PHE A 399 -26.82 16.03 14.66
N TRP A 400 -26.57 17.11 15.42
CA TRP A 400 -25.22 17.61 15.62
C TRP A 400 -24.38 16.66 16.47
N VAL A 401 -23.16 16.43 16.00
CA VAL A 401 -22.13 15.69 16.72
C VAL A 401 -20.89 16.56 16.80
N ASP A 402 -20.43 16.77 18.04
CA ASP A 402 -19.16 17.42 18.30
C ASP A 402 -17.99 16.54 17.83
N GLU A 403 -17.03 17.15 17.16
CA GLU A 403 -15.91 16.44 16.50
C GLU A 403 -14.98 15.73 17.52
N GLU A 404 -14.87 16.24 18.75
CA GLU A 404 -14.08 15.60 19.81
C GLU A 404 -14.86 14.46 20.49
N GLU A 405 -16.18 14.60 20.65
CA GLU A 405 -17.05 13.49 21.08
C GLU A 405 -17.05 12.34 20.05
N LEU A 406 -17.03 12.65 18.75
CA LEU A 406 -16.86 11.69 17.67
C LEU A 406 -15.53 10.94 17.82
N ARG A 407 -14.41 11.67 17.88
CA ARG A 407 -13.06 11.10 18.03
C ARG A 407 -12.98 10.15 19.23
N LYS A 408 -13.44 10.61 20.40
CA LYS A 408 -13.44 9.80 21.64
C LYS A 408 -14.24 8.52 21.51
N THR A 409 -15.45 8.61 20.94
CA THR A 409 -16.35 7.46 20.78
C THR A 409 -15.70 6.38 19.92
N PHE A 410 -15.07 6.75 18.81
CA PHE A 410 -14.46 5.79 17.90
C PHE A 410 -13.13 5.21 18.41
N ILE A 411 -12.34 5.99 19.15
CA ILE A 411 -11.19 5.46 19.92
C ILE A 411 -11.66 4.40 20.92
N GLU A 412 -12.73 4.69 21.66
CA GLU A 412 -13.28 3.77 22.66
C GLU A 412 -13.81 2.48 22.02
N LEU A 413 -14.61 2.56 20.95
CA LEU A 413 -15.11 1.39 20.23
C LEU A 413 -13.98 0.48 19.75
N LYS A 414 -12.95 1.06 19.13
CA LYS A 414 -11.79 0.30 18.65
C LYS A 414 -11.00 -0.36 19.79
N ARG A 415 -10.88 0.32 20.94
CA ARG A 415 -10.20 -0.22 22.12
C ARG A 415 -11.01 -1.35 22.77
N THR A 416 -12.33 -1.23 22.79
CA THR A 416 -13.23 -2.19 23.44
C THR A 416 -13.44 -3.45 22.60
N TYR A 417 -13.46 -3.33 21.27
CA TYR A 417 -13.65 -4.45 20.33
C TYR A 417 -12.51 -4.55 19.31
N PRO A 418 -11.25 -4.71 19.76
CA PRO A 418 -10.08 -4.68 18.88
C PRO A 418 -10.04 -5.83 17.87
N GLU A 419 -10.85 -6.88 18.07
CA GLU A 419 -10.95 -8.06 17.21
C GLU A 419 -12.01 -7.95 16.11
N LYS A 420 -12.90 -6.94 16.15
CA LYS A 420 -14.00 -6.80 15.19
C LYS A 420 -13.75 -5.63 14.24
N PRO A 421 -13.59 -5.89 12.93
CA PRO A 421 -13.43 -4.82 11.95
C PRO A 421 -14.67 -3.91 11.92
N LEU A 422 -14.44 -2.59 11.98
CA LEU A 422 -15.47 -1.57 11.82
C LEU A 422 -15.07 -0.64 10.67
N VAL A 423 -15.95 -0.52 9.67
CA VAL A 423 -15.81 0.41 8.54
C VAL A 423 -16.93 1.44 8.57
N ILE A 424 -16.65 2.66 8.13
CA ILE A 424 -17.62 3.76 8.13
C ILE A 424 -17.88 4.24 6.70
N HIS A 425 -19.14 4.53 6.40
CA HIS A 425 -19.52 5.39 5.29
C HIS A 425 -20.15 6.66 5.85
N LEU A 426 -19.73 7.83 5.33
CA LEU A 426 -20.25 9.12 5.76
C LEU A 426 -21.13 9.74 4.67
N MET A 427 -22.29 10.21 5.07
CA MET A 427 -23.21 11.02 4.26
C MET A 427 -23.20 12.45 4.77
N GLY A 428 -23.45 13.43 3.89
CA GLY A 428 -23.56 14.84 4.27
C GLY A 428 -22.83 15.77 3.32
N GLY A 429 -22.71 17.04 3.71
CA GLY A 429 -21.97 18.04 2.94
C GLY A 429 -20.49 17.68 2.83
N LYS A 430 -19.91 17.79 1.62
CA LYS A 430 -18.52 17.40 1.34
C LYS A 430 -17.50 17.94 2.36
N PRO A 431 -17.54 19.22 2.79
CA PRO A 431 -16.59 19.71 3.80
C PRO A 431 -16.69 19.01 5.16
N ALA A 432 -17.88 18.60 5.58
CA ALA A 432 -18.08 17.88 6.84
C ALA A 432 -17.62 16.42 6.72
N VAL A 433 -17.95 15.77 5.59
CA VAL A 433 -17.48 14.41 5.28
C VAL A 433 -15.96 14.35 5.27
N ASP A 434 -15.28 15.33 4.68
CA ASP A 434 -13.82 15.39 4.63
C ASP A 434 -13.21 15.53 6.04
N ARG A 435 -13.72 16.45 6.86
CA ARG A 435 -13.26 16.63 8.23
C ARG A 435 -13.47 15.38 9.09
N TRP A 436 -14.66 14.78 9.03
CA TRP A 436 -14.95 13.56 9.78
C TRP A 436 -14.12 12.37 9.27
N THR A 437 -13.87 12.28 7.96
CA THR A 437 -12.97 11.28 7.38
C THR A 437 -11.57 11.41 7.98
N GLU A 438 -11.03 12.63 8.03
CA GLU A 438 -9.73 12.89 8.64
C GLU A 438 -9.70 12.50 10.12
N ILE A 439 -10.70 12.91 10.91
CA ILE A 439 -10.80 12.59 12.34
C ILE A 439 -10.85 11.06 12.55
N LEU A 440 -11.72 10.36 11.83
CA LEU A 440 -11.94 8.92 12.00
C LEU A 440 -10.72 8.11 11.53
N GLU A 441 -10.13 8.44 10.39
CA GLU A 441 -8.96 7.73 9.89
C GLU A 441 -7.71 7.95 10.76
N GLU A 442 -7.59 9.09 11.45
CA GLU A 442 -6.56 9.31 12.47
C GLU A 442 -6.71 8.39 13.69
N THR A 443 -7.92 7.95 14.01
CA THR A 443 -8.15 6.90 15.02
C THR A 443 -7.87 5.48 14.48
N GLY A 444 -7.54 5.39 13.19
CA GLY A 444 -7.36 4.15 12.44
C GLY A 444 -8.67 3.39 12.25
N ILE A 445 -9.76 4.11 11.98
CA ILE A 445 -11.02 3.55 11.50
C ILE A 445 -11.21 4.01 10.06
N PRO A 446 -11.26 3.09 9.09
CA PRO A 446 -11.33 3.46 7.69
C PRO A 446 -12.70 4.00 7.30
N VAL A 447 -12.70 5.08 6.53
CA VAL A 447 -13.91 5.67 5.95
C VAL A 447 -13.92 5.46 4.45
N TYR A 448 -15.07 5.08 3.90
CA TYR A 448 -15.25 4.79 2.49
C TYR A 448 -16.24 5.75 1.84
N SER A 449 -15.94 6.13 0.60
CA SER A 449 -16.77 7.07 -0.17
C SER A 449 -18.11 6.47 -0.61
N SER A 450 -18.28 5.15 -0.50
CA SER A 450 -19.54 4.47 -0.73
C SER A 450 -19.69 3.26 0.20
N ILE A 451 -20.93 2.81 0.38
CA ILE A 451 -21.29 1.63 1.17
C ILE A 451 -20.62 0.38 0.59
N GLU A 452 -20.70 0.20 -0.72
CA GLU A 452 -20.20 -0.96 -1.44
C GLU A 452 -18.68 -1.10 -1.31
N ARG A 453 -17.94 0.01 -1.31
CA ARG A 453 -16.49 0.00 -1.08
C ARG A 453 -16.15 -0.50 0.33
N GLY A 454 -16.89 -0.03 1.33
CA GLY A 454 -16.73 -0.50 2.72
C GLY A 454 -17.07 -1.98 2.88
N ILE A 455 -18.18 -2.44 2.30
CA ILE A 455 -18.56 -3.85 2.32
C ILE A 455 -17.56 -4.73 1.58
N LYS A 456 -17.07 -4.30 0.42
CA LYS A 456 -16.04 -5.02 -0.34
C LYS A 456 -14.74 -5.16 0.45
N ALA A 457 -14.36 -4.15 1.23
CA ALA A 457 -13.23 -4.23 2.13
C ALA A 457 -13.44 -5.31 3.21
N LEU A 458 -14.60 -5.33 3.88
CA LEU A 458 -14.95 -6.37 4.86
C LEU A 458 -14.97 -7.77 4.24
N ALA A 459 -15.56 -7.92 3.05
CA ALA A 459 -15.59 -9.17 2.30
C ALA A 459 -14.19 -9.69 1.98
N THR A 460 -13.30 -8.79 1.57
CA THR A 460 -11.91 -9.13 1.25
C THR A 460 -11.13 -9.54 2.51
N LEU A 461 -11.32 -8.83 3.63
CA LEU A 461 -10.73 -9.23 4.92
C LEU A 461 -11.20 -10.63 5.35
N ALA A 462 -12.50 -10.91 5.25
CA ALA A 462 -13.08 -12.22 5.61
C ALA A 462 -12.59 -13.35 4.67
N SER A 463 -12.49 -13.08 3.37
CA SER A 463 -11.94 -14.02 2.39
C SER A 463 -10.46 -14.32 2.68
N TYR A 464 -9.66 -13.29 2.91
CA TYR A 464 -8.25 -13.46 3.25
C TYR A 464 -8.04 -14.16 4.60
N ALA A 465 -8.91 -13.94 5.59
CA ALA A 465 -8.87 -14.67 6.85
C ALA A 465 -8.94 -16.20 6.64
N LYS A 466 -9.80 -16.67 5.74
CA LYS A 466 -9.90 -18.08 5.35
C LYS A 466 -8.63 -18.57 4.67
N THR A 467 -8.09 -17.79 3.72
CA THR A 467 -6.80 -18.07 3.08
C THR A 467 -5.70 -18.23 4.12
N LYS A 468 -5.56 -17.27 5.04
CA LYS A 468 -4.53 -17.29 6.08
C LYS A 468 -4.56 -18.57 6.92
N VAL A 469 -5.76 -19.01 7.32
CA VAL A 469 -5.95 -20.26 8.07
C VAL A 469 -5.52 -21.48 7.24
N ALA A 470 -5.94 -21.56 5.97
CA ALA A 470 -5.59 -22.68 5.08
C ALA A 470 -4.07 -22.88 4.94
N TYR A 471 -3.30 -21.79 5.00
CA TYR A 471 -1.84 -21.81 4.94
C TYR A 471 -1.14 -22.03 6.29
N THR A 472 -1.85 -21.88 7.41
CA THR A 472 -1.29 -22.15 8.74
C THR A 472 -1.38 -23.63 9.11
N VAL A 473 -2.28 -24.38 8.46
CA VAL A 473 -2.52 -25.81 8.69
C VAL A 473 -1.66 -26.71 7.78
N GLN A 474 -0.99 -26.14 6.77
CA GLN A 474 0.00 -26.79 5.91
C GLN A 474 1.40 -26.60 6.48
#